data_AF-A0A484A906-F1
#
_entry.id   AF-A0A484A906-F1
#
_cell.length_a   1.000
_cell.length_b   1.000
_cell.length_c   1.000
_cell.angle_alpha   90.00
_cell.angle_beta   90.00
_cell.angle_gamma   90.00
#
_symmetry.space_group_name_H-M   'P 1'
#
loop_
_entity.id
_entity.type
_entity.pdbx_description
1 polymer ?
#
loop_
_entity_poly.entity_id
_entity_poly.type
_entity_poly.pdbx_seq_one_letter_code
_entity_poly.pdbx_strand_id
1 'polypeptide(L)'
;MQLRRESLLSLIVTFFSPLIGAVLSLLTYKRGHEKNLFVSLSLFAFAVTYFIPPLQDLYRRYTLNYLPYSESTTYIDAITGHVDILMYVVLLFFKKNNIPFFWAPALEAAFSVYLGLSAVNTAIKDKLYKNKQKAFVFLLSFLMINFVGIALGLRFGFAVSLFTYAAIKIIYKERVILSYLFLLLSVCTHFSMLIPVAVLIASMFYSVNKKITPVYCLLAYLAGTFVFFSLFNTIQLGNINDYAQAGYIDGKFANADTTGNAMIMSIFRFTFFFVLYVIYYFSNNTCISNCELRLEKFINLMLITCFLMTVSFSAFSRYMNGVLLYF
;
A
#
# COMPACT_ATOMS: atom_id res chain seq x y z
N MET A 1 -20.89 -22.52 -0.66
CA MET A 1 -20.28 -22.03 0.59
C MET A 1 -21.37 -21.36 1.40
N GLN A 2 -21.93 -22.03 2.42
CA GLN A 2 -23.04 -21.46 3.21
C GLN A 2 -22.51 -20.32 4.10
N LEU A 3 -23.13 -19.15 4.03
CA LEU A 3 -22.84 -18.02 4.91
C LEU A 3 -23.35 -18.34 6.31
N ARG A 4 -22.48 -18.27 7.31
CA ARG A 4 -22.85 -18.54 8.70
C ARG A 4 -23.67 -17.38 9.25
N ARG A 5 -24.71 -17.69 10.03
CA ARG A 5 -25.66 -16.70 10.59
C ARG A 5 -24.95 -15.55 11.33
N GLU A 6 -23.96 -15.86 12.15
CA GLU A 6 -23.16 -14.87 12.89
C GLU A 6 -22.40 -13.91 11.93
N SER A 7 -21.80 -14.44 10.87
CA SER A 7 -21.04 -13.65 9.89
C SER A 7 -21.95 -12.88 8.93
N LEU A 8 -23.20 -13.31 8.75
CA LEU A 8 -24.24 -12.56 8.04
C LEU A 8 -24.74 -11.42 8.92
N LEU A 9 -25.01 -11.70 10.20
CA LEU A 9 -25.43 -10.72 11.19
C LEU A 9 -24.39 -9.60 11.31
N SER A 10 -23.09 -9.93 11.41
CA SER A 10 -22.03 -8.92 11.47
C SER A 10 -22.02 -8.02 10.24
N LEU A 11 -22.24 -8.58 9.04
CA LEU A 11 -22.27 -7.83 7.79
C LEU A 11 -23.48 -6.90 7.71
N ILE A 12 -24.66 -7.38 8.12
CA ILE A 12 -25.88 -6.56 8.22
C ILE A 12 -25.66 -5.43 9.24
N VAL A 13 -25.15 -5.75 10.43
CA VAL A 13 -24.85 -4.75 11.46
C VAL A 13 -23.82 -3.74 10.96
N THR A 14 -22.82 -4.16 10.19
CA THR A 14 -21.82 -3.23 9.60
C THR A 14 -22.46 -2.24 8.65
N PHE A 15 -23.48 -2.63 7.91
CA PHE A 15 -24.19 -1.72 7.01
C PHE A 15 -24.89 -0.58 7.78
N PHE A 16 -25.49 -0.88 8.93
CA PHE A 16 -26.20 0.11 9.76
C PHE A 16 -25.31 0.85 10.77
N SER A 17 -24.33 0.15 11.32
CA SER A 17 -23.37 0.65 12.29
C SER A 17 -21.98 0.08 11.97
N PRO A 18 -21.21 0.76 11.11
CA PRO A 18 -19.95 0.23 10.59
C PRO A 18 -18.93 -0.13 11.68
N LEU A 19 -18.83 0.67 12.74
CA LEU A 19 -17.93 0.39 13.87
C LEU A 19 -18.37 -0.85 14.66
N ILE A 20 -19.65 -0.92 15.05
CA ILE A 20 -20.17 -2.05 15.84
C ILE A 20 -20.08 -3.34 15.02
N GLY A 21 -20.43 -3.28 13.74
CA GLY A 21 -20.34 -4.42 12.83
C GLY A 21 -18.90 -4.89 12.60
N ALA A 22 -17.95 -3.97 12.46
CA ALA A 22 -16.52 -4.29 12.38
C ALA A 22 -16.03 -5.01 13.65
N VAL A 23 -16.33 -4.48 14.85
CA VAL A 23 -15.97 -5.12 16.13
C VAL A 23 -16.62 -6.50 16.24
N LEU A 24 -17.91 -6.61 15.92
CA LEU A 24 -18.62 -7.89 15.96
C LEU A 24 -18.03 -8.91 14.99
N SER A 25 -17.61 -8.48 13.79
CA SER A 25 -16.99 -9.35 12.79
C SER A 25 -15.64 -9.91 13.26
N LEU A 26 -14.85 -9.14 14.02
CA LEU A 26 -13.61 -9.59 14.64
C LEU A 26 -13.88 -10.59 15.78
N LEU A 27 -14.86 -10.29 16.65
CA LEU A 27 -15.19 -11.13 17.80
C LEU A 27 -15.79 -12.49 17.38
N THR A 28 -16.57 -12.50 16.30
CA THR A 28 -17.24 -13.70 15.76
C THR A 28 -16.43 -14.42 14.68
N TYR A 29 -15.19 -13.98 14.43
CA TYR A 29 -14.34 -14.54 13.38
C TYR A 29 -14.17 -16.06 13.53
N LYS A 30 -14.34 -16.77 12.41
CA LYS A 30 -14.00 -18.20 12.27
C LYS A 30 -13.27 -18.46 10.97
N ARG A 31 -12.31 -19.39 11.03
CA ARG A 31 -11.61 -19.91 9.85
C ARG A 31 -12.61 -20.39 8.79
N GLY A 32 -12.35 -20.06 7.53
CA GLY A 32 -13.23 -20.33 6.39
C GLY A 32 -14.22 -19.21 6.08
N HIS A 33 -14.34 -18.17 6.92
CA HIS A 33 -15.21 -17.01 6.69
C HIS A 33 -14.44 -15.68 6.65
N GLU A 34 -13.18 -15.71 6.23
CA GLU A 34 -12.27 -14.56 6.19
C GLU A 34 -12.83 -13.41 5.35
N LYS A 35 -13.47 -13.73 4.23
CA LYS A 35 -14.04 -12.72 3.32
C LYS A 35 -15.07 -11.83 4.01
N ASN A 36 -15.89 -12.38 4.91
CA ASN A 36 -16.91 -11.61 5.61
C ASN A 36 -16.27 -10.59 6.56
N LEU A 37 -15.21 -11.00 7.25
CA LEU A 37 -14.41 -10.09 8.07
C LEU A 37 -13.83 -8.97 7.21
N PHE A 38 -13.23 -9.31 6.07
CA PHE A 38 -12.57 -8.33 5.21
C PHE A 38 -13.57 -7.34 4.64
N VAL A 39 -14.74 -7.81 4.18
CA VAL A 39 -15.82 -6.94 3.71
C VAL A 39 -16.32 -6.03 4.83
N SER A 40 -16.50 -6.55 6.05
CA SER A 40 -16.97 -5.74 7.18
C SER A 40 -15.98 -4.62 7.54
N LEU A 41 -14.69 -4.95 7.61
CA LEU A 41 -13.64 -3.94 7.86
C LEU A 41 -13.48 -2.94 6.71
N SER A 42 -13.69 -3.38 5.47
CA SER A 42 -13.66 -2.50 4.28
C SER A 42 -14.84 -1.54 4.25
N LEU A 43 -16.04 -2.00 4.62
CA LEU A 43 -17.23 -1.17 4.77
C LEU A 43 -17.06 -0.15 5.90
N PHE A 44 -16.41 -0.53 7.00
CA PHE A 44 -16.05 0.42 8.05
C PHE A 44 -15.09 1.50 7.53
N ALA A 45 -14.02 1.11 6.82
CA ALA A 45 -13.10 2.07 6.21
C ALA A 45 -13.80 3.00 5.20
N PHE A 46 -14.68 2.45 4.36
CA PHE A 46 -15.53 3.22 3.46
C PHE A 46 -16.34 4.27 4.21
N ALA A 47 -17.08 3.85 5.26
CA ALA A 47 -17.95 4.75 6.00
C ALA A 47 -17.18 5.88 6.68
N VAL A 48 -16.01 5.58 7.27
CA VAL A 48 -15.15 6.62 7.88
C VAL A 48 -14.65 7.60 6.84
N THR A 49 -14.19 7.10 5.69
CA THR A 49 -13.53 7.94 4.66
C THR A 49 -14.49 8.69 3.77
N TYR A 50 -15.72 8.22 3.61
CA TYR A 50 -16.78 8.89 2.85
C TYR A 50 -17.07 10.31 3.39
N PHE A 51 -16.98 10.49 4.71
CA PHE A 51 -17.22 11.78 5.36
C PHE A 51 -15.96 12.65 5.49
N ILE A 52 -14.82 12.21 4.96
CA ILE A 52 -13.60 13.01 5.01
C ILE A 52 -13.70 14.12 3.94
N PRO A 53 -13.57 15.40 4.34
CA PRO A 53 -13.57 16.49 3.39
C PRO A 53 -12.34 16.40 2.47
N PRO A 54 -12.43 16.91 1.23
CA PRO A 54 -11.32 16.87 0.30
C PRO A 54 -10.25 17.84 0.79
N LEU A 55 -9.13 17.30 1.27
CA LEU A 55 -7.97 18.06 1.75
C LEU A 55 -6.76 17.79 0.87
N GLN A 56 -5.85 18.76 0.77
CA GLN A 56 -4.56 18.63 0.08
C GLN A 56 -4.67 18.11 -1.37
N ASP A 57 -4.08 16.93 -1.69
CA ASP A 57 -4.13 16.37 -3.04
C ASP A 57 -5.57 16.06 -3.45
N LEU A 58 -6.40 15.57 -2.52
CA LEU A 58 -7.80 15.25 -2.79
C LEU A 58 -8.59 16.50 -3.21
N TYR A 59 -8.37 17.65 -2.55
CA TYR A 59 -8.96 18.94 -2.96
C TYR A 59 -8.52 19.33 -4.37
N ARG A 60 -7.22 19.25 -4.65
CA ARG A 60 -6.67 19.55 -5.98
C ARG A 60 -7.32 18.69 -7.07
N ARG A 61 -7.55 17.39 -6.81
CA ARG A 61 -8.20 16.47 -7.76
C ARG A 61 -9.67 16.77 -7.96
N TYR A 62 -10.34 17.19 -6.90
CA TYR A 62 -11.72 17.65 -7.01
C TYR A 62 -11.82 18.88 -7.92
N THR A 63 -11.01 19.92 -7.66
CA THR A 63 -11.12 21.21 -8.36
C THR A 63 -10.53 21.22 -9.76
N LEU A 64 -9.40 20.54 -9.99
CA LEU A 64 -8.70 20.57 -11.28
C LEU A 64 -9.09 19.45 -12.24
N ASN A 65 -9.73 18.38 -11.75
CA ASN A 65 -10.06 17.22 -12.57
C ASN A 65 -11.55 16.92 -12.54
N TYR A 66 -12.13 16.61 -11.38
CA TYR A 66 -13.53 16.17 -11.33
C TYR A 66 -14.54 17.27 -11.69
N LEU A 67 -14.37 18.49 -11.18
CA LEU A 67 -15.29 19.60 -11.49
C LEU A 67 -15.23 20.05 -12.95
N PRO A 68 -14.04 20.22 -13.59
CA PRO A 68 -13.95 20.68 -14.97
C PRO A 68 -14.35 19.64 -16.02
N TYR A 69 -14.32 18.35 -15.68
CA TYR A 69 -14.78 17.30 -16.60
C TYR A 69 -16.25 17.49 -17.00
N SER A 70 -16.51 17.30 -18.28
CA SER A 70 -17.83 17.42 -18.90
C SER A 70 -18.15 16.14 -19.70
N GLU A 71 -19.38 16.05 -20.22
CA GLU A 71 -19.76 14.96 -21.13
C GLU A 71 -18.86 14.88 -22.37
N SER A 72 -18.38 16.04 -22.85
CA SER A 72 -17.48 16.17 -24.00
C SER A 72 -16.02 15.79 -23.71
N THR A 73 -15.62 15.70 -22.43
CA THR A 73 -14.25 15.29 -22.08
C THR A 73 -14.03 13.83 -22.48
N THR A 74 -13.03 13.55 -23.31
CA THR A 74 -12.67 12.18 -23.68
C THR A 74 -11.68 11.56 -22.69
N TYR A 75 -11.57 10.22 -22.70
CA TYR A 75 -10.57 9.55 -21.87
C TYR A 75 -9.13 9.88 -22.30
N ILE A 76 -8.90 10.20 -23.58
CA ILE A 76 -7.58 10.62 -24.07
C ILE A 76 -7.22 11.99 -23.48
N ASP A 77 -8.17 12.93 -23.48
CA ASP A 77 -7.96 14.26 -22.89
C ASP A 77 -7.65 14.14 -21.39
N ALA A 78 -8.34 13.24 -20.69
CA ALA A 78 -8.17 13.06 -19.26
C ALA A 78 -6.81 12.49 -18.85
N ILE A 79 -6.11 11.77 -19.74
CA ILE A 79 -4.85 11.08 -19.41
C ILE A 79 -3.61 11.73 -20.05
N THR A 80 -3.80 12.58 -21.06
CA THR A 80 -2.70 13.20 -21.80
C THR A 80 -1.85 14.08 -20.88
N GLY A 81 -0.53 13.88 -20.91
CA GLY A 81 0.40 14.63 -20.05
C GLY A 81 0.44 14.18 -18.60
N HIS A 82 -0.19 13.06 -18.24
CA HIS A 82 -0.17 12.50 -16.90
C HIS A 82 0.53 11.15 -16.84
N VAL A 83 1.43 10.99 -15.85
CA VAL A 83 2.18 9.74 -15.63
C VAL A 83 1.34 8.72 -14.87
N ASP A 84 0.55 9.18 -13.90
CA ASP A 84 -0.42 8.36 -13.18
C ASP A 84 -1.75 8.44 -13.93
N ILE A 85 -2.28 7.32 -14.42
CA ILE A 85 -3.40 7.33 -15.39
C ILE A 85 -4.72 6.92 -14.74
N LEU A 86 -4.69 5.92 -13.85
CA LEU A 86 -5.90 5.24 -13.38
C LEU A 86 -6.88 6.19 -12.67
N MET A 87 -6.37 7.09 -11.83
CA MET A 87 -7.20 8.03 -11.09
C MET A 87 -7.98 8.96 -12.02
N TYR A 88 -7.39 9.47 -13.10
CA TYR A 88 -8.10 10.35 -14.04
C TYR A 88 -9.19 9.60 -14.81
N VAL A 89 -8.94 8.34 -15.17
CA VAL A 89 -9.95 7.46 -15.78
C VAL A 89 -11.12 7.24 -14.82
N VAL A 90 -10.84 6.94 -13.55
CA VAL A 90 -11.88 6.76 -12.51
C VAL A 90 -12.68 8.04 -12.30
N LEU A 91 -12.03 9.20 -12.18
CA LEU A 91 -12.73 10.48 -11.96
C LEU A 91 -13.62 10.85 -13.16
N LEU A 92 -13.16 10.63 -14.40
CA LEU A 92 -13.99 10.85 -15.58
C LEU A 92 -15.17 9.90 -15.62
N PHE A 93 -14.97 8.61 -15.31
CA PHE A 93 -16.06 7.64 -15.21
C PHE A 93 -17.10 8.10 -14.17
N PHE A 94 -16.67 8.57 -13.00
CA PHE A 94 -17.58 9.02 -11.95
C PHE A 94 -18.37 10.24 -12.40
N LYS A 95 -17.69 11.21 -13.04
CA LYS A 95 -18.34 12.41 -13.57
C LYS A 95 -19.39 12.07 -14.62
N LYS A 96 -19.06 11.21 -15.60
CA LYS A 96 -20.00 10.80 -16.67
C LYS A 96 -21.20 10.01 -16.16
N ASN A 97 -21.07 9.34 -15.02
CA ASN A 97 -22.16 8.56 -14.41
C ASN A 97 -22.85 9.29 -13.25
N ASN A 98 -22.61 10.59 -13.06
CA ASN A 98 -23.15 11.39 -11.95
C ASN A 98 -22.88 10.80 -10.55
N ILE A 99 -21.76 10.07 -10.40
CA ILE A 99 -21.32 9.51 -9.11
C ILE A 99 -20.56 10.61 -8.34
N PRO A 100 -20.95 10.95 -7.10
CA PRO A 100 -20.27 12.00 -6.34
C PRO A 100 -18.79 11.69 -6.11
N PHE A 101 -17.95 12.72 -6.20
CA PHE A 101 -16.49 12.61 -6.06
C PHE A 101 -16.04 11.82 -4.81
N PHE A 102 -16.69 12.03 -3.66
CA PHE A 102 -16.33 11.41 -2.37
C PHE A 102 -16.42 9.87 -2.36
N TRP A 103 -17.11 9.27 -3.33
CA TRP A 103 -17.11 7.82 -3.50
C TRP A 103 -15.74 7.29 -3.93
N ALA A 104 -14.97 8.05 -4.72
CA ALA A 104 -13.68 7.58 -5.22
C ALA A 104 -12.67 7.32 -4.09
N PRO A 105 -12.33 8.29 -3.21
CA PRO A 105 -11.42 8.05 -2.10
C PRO A 105 -11.95 6.99 -1.13
N ALA A 106 -13.27 6.94 -0.91
CA ALA A 106 -13.87 5.96 -0.01
C ALA A 106 -13.78 4.53 -0.54
N LEU A 107 -14.00 4.34 -1.84
CA LEU A 107 -13.83 3.04 -2.50
C LEU A 107 -12.37 2.62 -2.52
N GLU A 108 -11.44 3.52 -2.84
CA GLU A 108 -10.01 3.22 -2.81
C GLU A 108 -9.55 2.76 -1.41
N ALA A 109 -9.97 3.47 -0.36
CA ALA A 109 -9.69 3.08 1.03
C ALA A 109 -10.28 1.70 1.39
N ALA A 110 -11.54 1.45 1.00
CA ALA A 110 -12.20 0.17 1.23
C ALA A 110 -11.50 -0.98 0.49
N PHE A 111 -11.16 -0.77 -0.80
CA PHE A 111 -10.43 -1.76 -1.59
C PHE A 111 -9.03 -2.01 -1.01
N SER A 112 -8.32 -0.97 -0.58
CA SER A 112 -7.03 -1.10 0.09
C SER A 112 -7.10 -2.01 1.32
N VAL A 113 -8.12 -1.84 2.17
CA VAL A 113 -8.33 -2.70 3.34
C VAL A 113 -8.58 -4.14 2.92
N TYR A 114 -9.48 -4.37 1.96
CA TYR A 114 -9.78 -5.72 1.48
C TYR A 114 -8.54 -6.41 0.90
N LEU A 115 -7.80 -5.70 0.05
CA LEU A 115 -6.60 -6.20 -0.62
C LEU A 115 -5.49 -6.54 0.37
N GLY A 116 -5.22 -5.64 1.33
CA GLY A 116 -4.23 -5.85 2.38
C GLY A 116 -4.55 -7.07 3.25
N LEU A 117 -5.79 -7.18 3.73
CA LEU A 117 -6.20 -8.33 4.54
C LEU A 117 -6.20 -9.66 3.76
N SER A 118 -6.56 -9.61 2.48
CA SER A 118 -6.50 -10.77 1.58
C SER A 118 -5.05 -11.21 1.31
N ALA A 119 -4.11 -10.27 1.21
CA ALA A 119 -2.68 -10.56 1.12
C ALA A 119 -2.21 -11.27 2.40
N VAL A 120 -2.50 -10.70 3.57
CA VAL A 120 -2.16 -11.30 4.88
C VAL A 120 -2.72 -12.71 5.01
N ASN A 121 -3.99 -12.91 4.66
CA ASN A 121 -4.60 -14.24 4.70
C ASN A 121 -3.82 -15.26 3.88
N THR A 122 -3.27 -14.85 2.73
CA THR A 122 -2.46 -15.73 1.87
C THR A 122 -1.17 -16.13 2.57
N ALA A 123 -0.51 -15.20 3.25
CA ALA A 123 0.74 -15.47 3.95
C ALA A 123 0.55 -16.38 5.17
N ILE A 124 -0.60 -16.28 5.85
CA ILE A 124 -0.89 -17.05 7.08
C ILE A 124 -1.84 -18.24 6.88
N LYS A 125 -2.30 -18.54 5.64
CA LYS A 125 -3.35 -19.56 5.41
C LYS A 125 -2.95 -20.93 5.93
N ASP A 126 -1.69 -21.30 5.72
CA ASP A 126 -1.12 -22.61 6.05
C ASP A 126 -0.57 -22.67 7.49
N LYS A 127 -0.60 -21.55 8.22
CA LYS A 127 -0.19 -21.49 9.62
C LYS A 127 -1.27 -22.06 10.54
N LEU A 128 -0.83 -22.87 11.52
CA LEU A 128 -1.67 -23.51 12.55
C LEU A 128 -2.07 -22.53 13.67
N TYR A 129 -2.63 -21.38 13.30
CA TYR A 129 -3.15 -20.41 14.26
C TYR A 129 -4.59 -20.74 14.68
N LYS A 130 -4.87 -20.59 15.97
CA LYS A 130 -6.24 -20.63 16.51
C LYS A 130 -7.06 -19.45 15.96
N ASN A 131 -8.39 -19.57 15.93
CA ASN A 131 -9.26 -18.49 15.42
C ASN A 131 -8.98 -17.13 16.06
N LYS A 132 -8.83 -17.08 17.40
CA LYS A 132 -8.50 -15.84 18.12
C LYS A 132 -7.16 -15.24 17.70
N GLN A 133 -6.15 -16.08 17.43
CA GLN A 133 -4.85 -15.62 16.95
C GLN A 133 -4.94 -15.06 15.54
N LYS A 134 -5.66 -15.73 14.62
CA LYS A 134 -5.89 -15.20 13.26
C LYS A 134 -6.67 -13.88 13.29
N ALA A 135 -7.72 -13.78 14.11
CA ALA A 135 -8.47 -12.54 14.28
C ALA A 135 -7.58 -11.40 14.79
N PHE A 136 -6.69 -11.69 15.75
CA PHE A 136 -5.72 -10.72 16.25
C PHE A 136 -4.73 -10.28 15.16
N VAL A 137 -4.20 -11.21 14.36
CA VAL A 137 -3.35 -10.86 13.20
C VAL A 137 -4.09 -9.97 12.22
N PHE A 138 -5.34 -10.29 11.86
CA PHE A 138 -6.13 -9.43 10.98
C PHE A 138 -6.42 -8.05 11.58
N LEU A 139 -6.65 -7.96 12.89
CA LEU A 139 -6.80 -6.67 13.58
C LEU A 139 -5.50 -5.86 13.49
N LEU A 140 -4.35 -6.46 13.81
CA LEU A 140 -3.06 -5.77 13.70
C LEU A 140 -2.79 -5.30 12.27
N SER A 141 -3.01 -6.17 11.27
CA SER A 141 -2.86 -5.79 9.86
C SER A 141 -3.82 -4.68 9.45
N PHE A 142 -5.07 -4.71 9.91
CA PHE A 142 -6.04 -3.65 9.67
C PHE A 142 -5.57 -2.30 10.23
N LEU A 143 -5.03 -2.29 11.45
CA LEU A 143 -4.49 -1.08 12.09
C LEU A 143 -3.24 -0.54 11.37
N MET A 144 -2.51 -1.39 10.64
CA MET A 144 -1.36 -0.97 9.83
C MET A 144 -1.74 -0.34 8.48
N ILE A 145 -2.95 -0.61 7.99
CA ILE A 145 -3.44 -0.01 6.75
C ILE A 145 -3.93 1.40 7.07
N ASN A 146 -3.14 2.41 6.70
CA ASN A 146 -3.51 3.82 6.85
C ASN A 146 -4.58 4.25 5.83
N PHE A 147 -5.78 3.66 5.90
CA PHE A 147 -6.86 3.89 4.94
C PHE A 147 -7.34 5.35 4.90
N VAL A 148 -7.20 6.10 6.00
CA VAL A 148 -7.43 7.55 6.04
C VAL A 148 -6.41 8.29 5.17
N GLY A 149 -5.12 7.97 5.34
CA GLY A 149 -4.06 8.54 4.49
C GLY A 149 -4.19 8.15 3.02
N ILE A 150 -4.69 6.94 2.73
CA ILE A 150 -4.98 6.48 1.37
C ILE A 150 -6.12 7.33 0.77
N ALA A 151 -7.23 7.52 1.49
CA ALA A 151 -8.34 8.36 1.04
C ALA A 151 -7.91 9.82 0.78
N LEU A 152 -7.03 10.37 1.61
CA LEU A 152 -6.50 11.74 1.45
C LEU A 152 -5.45 11.86 0.32
N GLY A 153 -4.76 10.76 -0.01
CA GLY A 153 -3.69 10.67 -0.98
C GLY A 153 -3.94 9.54 -1.97
N LEU A 154 -4.96 9.72 -2.82
CA LEU A 154 -5.57 8.73 -3.72
C LEU A 154 -4.59 7.76 -4.41
N ARG A 155 -3.42 8.26 -4.84
CA ARG A 155 -2.58 7.51 -5.77
C ARG A 155 -1.61 6.56 -5.08
N PHE A 156 -0.68 7.08 -4.27
CA PHE A 156 0.42 6.25 -3.78
C PHE A 156 -0.04 5.12 -2.85
N GLY A 157 -0.90 5.42 -1.88
CA GLY A 157 -1.30 4.43 -0.88
C GLY A 157 -2.20 3.32 -1.45
N PHE A 158 -3.09 3.67 -2.39
CA PHE A 158 -3.89 2.69 -3.12
C PHE A 158 -3.01 1.81 -4.01
N ALA A 159 -2.05 2.43 -4.73
CA ALA A 159 -1.08 1.71 -5.56
C ALA A 159 -0.25 0.69 -4.75
N VAL A 160 0.22 1.07 -3.55
CA VAL A 160 0.90 0.14 -2.62
C VAL A 160 -0.01 -1.04 -2.27
N SER A 161 -1.29 -0.80 -1.99
CA SER A 161 -2.21 -1.89 -1.61
C SER A 161 -2.45 -2.88 -2.75
N LEU A 162 -2.61 -2.38 -3.99
CA LEU A 162 -2.69 -3.20 -5.20
C LEU A 162 -1.41 -4.02 -5.40
N PHE A 163 -0.24 -3.38 -5.24
CA PHE A 163 1.06 -4.04 -5.35
C PHE A 163 1.24 -5.12 -4.28
N THR A 164 0.96 -4.83 -3.01
CA THR A 164 1.10 -5.79 -1.90
C THR A 164 0.24 -7.01 -2.13
N TYR A 165 -1.01 -6.83 -2.54
CA TYR A 165 -1.87 -7.95 -2.93
C TYR A 165 -1.27 -8.78 -4.06
N ALA A 166 -0.85 -8.12 -5.16
CA ALA A 166 -0.27 -8.81 -6.31
C ALA A 166 1.03 -9.56 -5.95
N ALA A 167 1.96 -8.90 -5.27
CA ALA A 167 3.27 -9.44 -4.90
C ALA A 167 3.12 -10.68 -4.02
N ILE A 168 2.31 -10.62 -2.96
CA ILE A 168 2.08 -11.76 -2.07
C ILE A 168 1.44 -12.93 -2.84
N LYS A 169 0.41 -12.67 -3.65
CA LYS A 169 -0.26 -13.71 -4.44
C LYS A 169 0.68 -14.37 -5.47
N ILE A 170 1.57 -13.60 -6.10
CA ILE A 170 2.62 -14.12 -6.99
C ILE A 170 3.62 -14.98 -6.22
N ILE A 171 4.13 -14.49 -5.08
CA ILE A 171 5.12 -15.20 -4.25
C ILE A 171 4.58 -16.55 -3.78
N TYR A 172 3.32 -16.59 -3.33
CA TYR A 172 2.63 -17.79 -2.86
C TYR A 172 1.93 -18.59 -3.97
N LYS A 173 2.16 -18.24 -5.25
CA LYS A 173 1.60 -18.91 -6.45
C LYS A 173 0.08 -19.07 -6.43
N GLU A 174 -0.65 -18.09 -5.89
CA GLU A 174 -2.10 -18.11 -5.81
C GLU A 174 -2.70 -17.07 -6.77
N ARG A 175 -3.59 -17.48 -7.69
CA ARG A 175 -4.26 -16.56 -8.64
C ARG A 175 -3.28 -15.63 -9.39
N VAL A 176 -2.20 -16.20 -9.90
CA VAL A 176 -1.08 -15.45 -10.51
C VAL A 176 -1.52 -14.56 -11.68
N ILE A 177 -2.41 -15.04 -12.55
CA ILE A 177 -2.92 -14.27 -13.70
C ILE A 177 -3.62 -12.98 -13.23
N LEU A 178 -4.54 -13.11 -12.26
CA LEU A 178 -5.22 -11.96 -11.69
C LEU A 178 -4.23 -11.00 -11.00
N SER A 179 -3.17 -11.55 -10.41
CA SER A 179 -2.13 -10.76 -9.74
C SER A 179 -1.34 -9.88 -10.71
N TYR A 180 -1.07 -10.34 -11.93
CA TYR A 180 -0.44 -9.49 -12.96
C TYR A 180 -1.33 -8.31 -13.37
N LEU A 181 -2.66 -8.51 -13.42
CA LEU A 181 -3.59 -7.40 -13.65
C LEU A 181 -3.52 -6.37 -12.51
N PHE A 182 -3.52 -6.83 -11.26
CA PHE A 182 -3.36 -5.94 -10.10
C PHE A 182 -2.00 -5.22 -10.07
N LEU A 183 -0.94 -5.89 -10.53
CA LEU A 183 0.39 -5.30 -10.66
C LEU A 183 0.41 -4.17 -11.70
N LEU A 184 -0.21 -4.41 -12.86
CA LEU A 184 -0.36 -3.40 -13.91
C LEU A 184 -1.19 -2.21 -13.41
N LEU A 185 -2.34 -2.48 -12.77
CA LEU A 185 -3.18 -1.43 -12.18
C LEU A 185 -2.43 -0.61 -11.12
N SER A 186 -1.58 -1.24 -10.31
CA SER A 186 -0.74 -0.55 -9.34
C SER A 186 0.19 0.47 -10.00
N VAL A 187 0.89 0.08 -11.08
CA VAL A 187 1.76 0.97 -11.86
C VAL A 187 0.96 2.09 -12.53
N CYS A 188 -0.22 1.78 -13.09
CA CYS A 188 -1.11 2.80 -13.68
C CYS A 188 -1.69 3.75 -12.63
N THR A 189 -1.79 3.34 -11.36
CA THR A 189 -2.24 4.18 -10.25
C THR A 189 -1.15 5.13 -9.79
N HIS A 190 0.08 4.63 -9.67
CA HIS A 190 1.24 5.44 -9.32
C HIS A 190 2.51 4.87 -9.95
N PHE A 191 3.15 5.63 -10.84
CA PHE A 191 4.30 5.16 -11.63
C PHE A 191 5.47 4.67 -10.76
N SER A 192 5.62 5.21 -9.55
CA SER A 192 6.70 4.84 -8.64
C SER A 192 6.61 3.39 -8.15
N MET A 193 5.51 2.68 -8.44
CA MET A 193 5.40 1.23 -8.23
C MET A 193 6.28 0.41 -9.19
N LEU A 194 6.84 1.02 -10.23
CA LEU A 194 7.87 0.37 -11.07
C LEU A 194 9.09 -0.07 -10.25
N ILE A 195 9.48 0.70 -9.23
CA ILE A 195 10.59 0.36 -8.32
C ILE A 195 10.32 -0.96 -7.59
N PRO A 196 9.24 -1.11 -6.80
CA PRO A 196 8.95 -2.37 -6.12
C PRO A 196 8.63 -3.52 -7.08
N VAL A 197 8.12 -3.25 -8.30
CA VAL A 197 7.99 -4.27 -9.36
C VAL A 197 9.37 -4.78 -9.79
N ALA A 198 10.33 -3.89 -10.03
CA ALA A 198 11.70 -4.28 -10.37
C ALA A 198 12.34 -5.10 -9.24
N VAL A 199 12.11 -4.73 -7.98
CA VAL A 199 12.57 -5.50 -6.82
C VAL A 199 11.92 -6.87 -6.73
N LEU A 200 10.61 -6.98 -7.01
CA LEU A 200 9.90 -8.26 -7.04
C LEU A 200 10.50 -9.19 -8.10
N ILE A 201 10.79 -8.67 -9.29
CA ILE A 201 11.46 -9.43 -10.36
C ILE A 201 12.88 -9.82 -9.92
N ALA A 202 13.67 -8.87 -9.41
CA ALA A 202 15.03 -9.11 -8.95
C ALA A 202 15.10 -10.17 -7.83
N SER A 203 14.10 -10.22 -6.95
CA SER A 203 14.01 -11.21 -5.87
C SER A 203 13.85 -12.65 -6.34
N MET A 204 13.47 -12.86 -7.61
CA MET A 204 13.44 -14.18 -8.22
C MET A 204 14.84 -14.69 -8.59
N PHE A 205 15.79 -13.79 -8.82
CA PHE A 205 17.14 -14.10 -9.28
C PHE A 205 18.21 -13.92 -8.20
N TYR A 206 18.02 -12.94 -7.32
CA TYR A 206 18.98 -12.55 -6.28
C TYR A 206 18.41 -12.81 -4.89
N SER A 207 19.30 -13.13 -3.95
CA SER A 207 18.94 -13.30 -2.54
C SER A 207 20.00 -12.70 -1.64
N VAL A 208 19.54 -11.89 -0.69
CA VAL A 208 20.38 -11.40 0.40
C VAL A 208 19.94 -12.08 1.67
N ASN A 209 20.90 -12.60 2.44
CA ASN A 209 20.64 -13.18 3.74
C ASN A 209 20.22 -12.08 4.72
N LYS A 210 19.14 -12.30 5.47
CA LYS A 210 18.62 -11.37 6.47
C LYS A 210 19.66 -10.87 7.47
N LYS A 211 20.68 -11.68 7.79
CA LYS A 211 21.77 -11.31 8.71
C LYS A 211 22.72 -10.26 8.13
N ILE A 212 22.90 -10.26 6.81
CA ILE A 212 23.81 -9.35 6.10
C ILE A 212 23.02 -8.14 5.55
N THR A 213 21.69 -8.22 5.47
CA THR A 213 20.82 -7.12 5.04
C THR A 213 21.11 -5.77 5.73
N PRO A 214 21.37 -5.67 7.05
CA PRO A 214 21.75 -4.39 7.67
C PRO A 214 23.00 -3.76 7.05
N VAL A 215 24.01 -4.56 6.73
CA VAL A 215 25.27 -4.10 6.11
C VAL A 215 24.98 -3.53 4.73
N TYR A 216 24.18 -4.24 3.92
CA TYR A 216 23.77 -3.75 2.61
C TYR A 216 22.88 -2.51 2.69
N CYS A 217 22.03 -2.37 3.72
CA CYS A 217 21.24 -1.14 3.93
C CYS A 217 22.15 0.05 4.24
N LEU A 218 23.20 -0.13 5.05
CA LEU A 218 24.18 0.93 5.32
C LEU A 218 24.95 1.32 4.05
N LEU A 219 25.41 0.34 3.27
CA LEU A 219 26.08 0.60 1.98
C LEU A 219 25.13 1.29 0.99
N ALA A 220 23.87 0.87 0.95
CA ALA A 220 22.82 1.47 0.12
C ALA A 220 22.54 2.93 0.52
N TYR A 221 22.51 3.24 1.82
CA TYR A 221 22.37 4.60 2.32
C TYR A 221 23.52 5.50 1.84
N LEU A 222 24.76 5.03 2.00
CA LEU A 222 25.95 5.76 1.55
C LEU A 222 25.98 5.88 0.02
N ALA A 223 25.59 4.84 -0.70
CA ALA A 223 25.51 4.87 -2.16
C ALA A 223 24.41 5.81 -2.64
N GLY A 224 23.25 5.83 -1.98
CA GLY A 224 22.09 6.64 -2.36
C GLY A 224 22.42 8.13 -2.44
N THR A 225 23.26 8.64 -1.52
CA THR A 225 23.70 10.04 -1.54
C THR A 225 24.56 10.40 -2.76
N PHE A 226 25.29 9.44 -3.35
CA PHE A 226 26.16 9.68 -4.51
C PHE A 226 25.50 9.29 -5.84
N VAL A 227 24.84 8.13 -5.87
CA VAL A 227 24.27 7.51 -7.08
C VAL A 227 23.12 8.34 -7.63
N PHE A 228 22.24 8.88 -6.79
CA PHE A 228 21.12 9.69 -7.26
C PHE A 228 21.55 11.04 -7.81
N PHE A 229 22.55 11.68 -7.19
CA PHE A 229 23.14 12.91 -7.70
C PHE A 229 23.78 12.68 -9.08
N SER A 230 24.48 11.56 -9.27
CA SER A 230 25.08 11.22 -10.57
C SER A 230 24.03 10.85 -11.62
N LEU A 231 23.03 10.04 -11.28
CA LEU A 231 22.01 9.53 -12.22
C LEU A 231 21.16 10.65 -12.82
N PHE A 232 20.64 11.57 -12.00
CA PHE A 232 19.78 12.64 -12.49
C PHE A 232 20.54 13.70 -13.30
N ASN A 233 21.84 13.87 -13.02
CA ASN A 233 22.70 14.75 -13.80
C ASN A 233 23.18 14.13 -15.13
N THR A 234 23.16 12.80 -15.28
CA THR A 234 23.66 12.12 -16.49
C THR A 234 22.59 11.50 -17.38
N ILE A 235 21.44 11.08 -16.83
CA ILE A 235 20.36 10.45 -17.59
C ILE A 235 19.15 11.39 -17.66
N GLN A 236 18.90 11.99 -18.83
CA GLN A 236 17.70 12.79 -19.07
C GLN A 236 16.47 11.90 -19.28
N LEU A 237 15.70 11.68 -18.22
CA LEU A 237 14.39 10.98 -18.28
C LEU A 237 13.21 11.94 -18.59
N GLY A 238 13.48 13.05 -19.29
CA GLY A 238 12.48 14.08 -19.61
C GLY A 238 11.74 14.59 -18.37
N ASN A 239 10.41 14.75 -18.48
CA ASN A 239 9.55 15.28 -17.41
C ASN A 239 9.62 14.50 -16.07
N ILE A 240 10.09 13.25 -16.07
CA ILE A 240 10.26 12.45 -14.84
C ILE A 240 11.44 13.00 -14.03
N ASN A 241 12.51 13.43 -14.70
CA ASN A 241 13.69 13.99 -14.05
C ASN A 241 13.34 15.30 -13.34
N ASP A 242 12.69 16.22 -14.06
CA ASP A 242 12.26 17.51 -13.52
C ASP A 242 11.32 17.36 -12.33
N TYR A 243 10.36 16.42 -12.40
CA TYR A 243 9.44 16.14 -11.29
C TYR A 243 10.15 15.55 -10.07
N ALA A 244 11.09 14.62 -10.27
CA ALA A 244 11.83 14.00 -9.17
C ALA A 244 12.77 15.00 -8.50
N GLN A 245 13.50 15.79 -9.28
CA GLN A 245 14.48 16.76 -8.80
C GLN A 245 13.80 17.92 -8.06
N ALA A 246 12.84 18.59 -8.69
CA ALA A 246 12.14 19.73 -8.08
C ALA A 246 11.26 19.34 -6.87
N GLY A 247 10.76 18.10 -6.85
CA GLY A 247 9.87 17.63 -5.79
C GLY A 247 10.61 17.01 -4.60
N TYR A 248 11.48 16.04 -4.87
CA TYR A 248 11.98 15.08 -3.88
C TYR A 248 13.46 15.25 -3.52
N ILE A 249 14.25 15.96 -4.33
CA ILE A 249 15.69 16.19 -4.07
C ILE A 249 15.92 17.62 -3.58
N ASP A 250 15.47 18.61 -4.32
CA ASP A 250 15.68 20.02 -4.00
C ASP A 250 14.46 20.66 -3.32
N GLY A 251 13.33 19.97 -3.37
CA GLY A 251 12.03 20.45 -2.91
C GLY A 251 11.69 20.09 -1.46
N LYS A 252 10.51 20.55 -1.02
CA LYS A 252 10.00 20.34 0.35
C LYS A 252 9.88 18.88 0.79
N PHE A 253 9.84 17.92 -0.14
CA PHE A 253 9.72 16.49 0.19
C PHE A 253 11.07 15.80 0.38
N ALA A 254 12.19 16.50 0.13
CA ALA A 254 13.54 16.03 0.43
C ALA A 254 13.77 15.93 1.94
N ASN A 255 13.30 16.93 2.68
CA ASN A 255 13.52 17.07 4.12
C ASN A 255 12.35 16.51 4.95
N ALA A 256 12.66 16.12 6.19
CA ALA A 256 11.66 15.74 7.17
C ALA A 256 10.86 16.97 7.63
N ASP A 257 9.58 16.78 7.90
CA ASP A 257 8.73 17.80 8.51
C ASP A 257 9.20 18.03 9.96
N THR A 258 9.49 19.29 10.30
CA THR A 258 10.00 19.69 11.62
C THR A 258 8.89 20.08 12.59
N THR A 259 7.62 20.06 12.16
CA THR A 259 6.50 20.30 13.07
C THR A 259 6.38 19.19 14.11
N GLY A 260 6.18 19.56 15.39
CA GLY A 260 6.23 18.62 16.51
C GLY A 260 5.29 17.41 16.36
N ASN A 261 4.07 17.62 15.86
CA ASN A 261 3.12 16.53 15.63
C ASN A 261 3.57 15.57 14.53
N ALA A 262 4.13 16.10 13.42
CA ALA A 262 4.65 15.28 12.34
C ALA A 262 5.86 14.46 12.80
N MET A 263 6.75 15.08 13.59
CA MET A 263 7.93 14.43 14.15
C MET A 263 7.55 13.28 15.11
N ILE A 264 6.59 13.50 16.02
CA ILE A 264 6.08 12.46 16.92
C ILE A 264 5.53 11.28 16.13
N MET A 265 4.72 11.54 15.10
CA MET A 265 4.17 10.50 14.24
C MET A 265 5.24 9.74 13.46
N SER A 266 6.26 10.44 12.97
CA SER A 266 7.41 9.82 12.30
C SER A 266 8.20 8.92 13.25
N ILE A 267 8.49 9.38 14.47
CA ILE A 267 9.16 8.59 15.51
C ILE A 267 8.36 7.32 15.79
N PHE A 268 7.06 7.46 16.08
CA PHE A 268 6.19 6.31 16.36
C PHE A 268 6.22 5.27 15.24
N ARG A 269 6.11 5.69 13.97
CA ARG A 269 6.15 4.79 12.81
C ARG A 269 7.49 4.08 12.66
N PHE A 270 8.60 4.80 12.78
CA PHE A 270 9.93 4.20 12.65
C PHE A 270 10.29 3.31 13.85
N THR A 271 9.84 3.64 15.06
CA THR A 271 9.97 2.75 16.23
C THR A 271 9.18 1.46 16.01
N PHE A 272 7.94 1.57 15.54
CA PHE A 272 7.12 0.38 15.26
C PHE A 272 7.74 -0.50 14.17
N PHE A 273 8.25 0.11 13.10
CA PHE A 273 9.04 -0.58 12.08
C PHE A 273 10.25 -1.29 12.68
N PHE A 274 11.03 -0.60 13.51
CA PHE A 274 12.22 -1.16 14.13
C PHE A 274 11.87 -2.38 14.99
N VAL A 275 10.79 -2.32 15.77
CA VAL A 275 10.30 -3.46 16.57
C VAL A 275 9.97 -4.65 15.68
N LEU A 276 9.20 -4.46 14.60
CA LEU A 276 8.86 -5.54 13.66
C LEU A 276 10.11 -6.11 12.96
N TYR A 277 11.03 -5.24 12.55
CA TYR A 277 12.28 -5.66 11.94
C TYR A 277 13.16 -6.48 12.91
N VAL A 278 13.23 -6.10 14.19
CA VAL A 278 13.96 -6.85 15.22
C VAL A 278 13.34 -8.24 15.40
N ILE A 279 12.01 -8.34 15.49
CA ILE A 279 11.30 -9.63 15.55
C ILE A 279 11.65 -10.50 14.34
N TYR A 280 11.59 -9.91 13.14
CA TYR A 280 11.95 -10.59 11.90
C TYR A 280 13.42 -11.07 11.88
N TYR A 281 14.35 -10.20 12.26
CA TYR A 281 15.79 -10.47 12.25
C TYR A 281 16.15 -11.66 13.15
N PHE A 282 15.58 -11.69 14.37
CA PHE A 282 15.83 -12.74 15.35
C PHE A 282 14.93 -13.97 15.21
N SER A 283 13.92 -13.95 14.33
CA SER A 283 13.08 -15.12 14.09
C SER A 283 13.91 -16.30 13.55
N ASN A 284 14.01 -17.39 14.31
CA ASN A 284 14.64 -18.61 13.81
C ASN A 284 13.56 -19.53 13.24
N ASN A 285 13.37 -19.49 11.93
CA ASN A 285 12.48 -20.42 11.25
C ASN A 285 13.27 -21.69 10.89
N THR A 286 13.18 -22.72 11.73
CA THR A 286 13.80 -24.03 11.50
C THR A 286 13.13 -24.82 10.37
N CYS A 287 11.90 -24.46 9.99
CA CYS A 287 11.17 -25.02 8.84
C CYS A 287 10.53 -23.88 8.02
N ILE A 288 11.28 -23.34 7.05
CA ILE A 288 10.80 -22.31 6.11
C ILE A 288 10.26 -23.00 4.86
N SER A 289 9.03 -22.68 4.45
CA SER A 289 8.50 -23.09 3.16
C SER A 289 9.16 -22.31 2.01
N ASN A 290 9.20 -22.88 0.80
CA ASN A 290 9.76 -22.19 -0.38
C ASN A 290 9.12 -20.81 -0.66
N CYS A 291 7.84 -20.63 -0.33
CA CYS A 291 7.15 -19.35 -0.51
C CYS A 291 7.60 -18.31 0.51
N GLU A 292 7.82 -18.71 1.77
CA GLU A 292 8.34 -17.83 2.82
C GLU A 292 9.79 -17.43 2.54
N LEU A 293 10.60 -18.34 2.01
CA LEU A 293 11.96 -17.99 1.58
C LEU A 293 11.93 -16.95 0.45
N ARG A 294 10.99 -17.05 -0.49
CA ARG A 294 10.80 -16.04 -1.56
C ARG A 294 10.35 -14.69 -1.00
N LEU A 295 9.44 -14.71 -0.02
CA LEU A 295 9.01 -13.50 0.68
C LEU A 295 10.19 -12.85 1.42
N GLU A 296 11.02 -13.64 2.10
CA GLU A 296 12.22 -13.17 2.80
C GLU A 296 13.20 -12.48 1.84
N LYS A 297 13.47 -13.10 0.68
CA LYS A 297 14.32 -12.51 -0.38
C LYS A 297 13.77 -11.17 -0.86
N PHE A 298 12.46 -11.11 -1.10
CA PHE A 298 11.79 -9.89 -1.53
C PHE A 298 11.88 -8.78 -0.47
N ILE A 299 11.56 -9.07 0.79
CA ILE A 299 11.64 -8.11 1.90
C ILE A 299 13.07 -7.57 2.04
N ASN A 300 14.08 -8.45 2.03
CA ASN A 300 15.47 -8.04 2.19
C ASN A 300 15.94 -7.11 1.07
N LEU A 301 15.58 -7.40 -0.18
CA LEU A 301 15.91 -6.52 -1.31
C LEU A 301 15.12 -5.21 -1.24
N MET A 302 13.83 -5.26 -0.87
CA MET A 302 13.02 -4.06 -0.70
C MET A 302 13.59 -3.12 0.36
N LEU A 303 14.08 -3.65 1.48
CA LEU A 303 14.76 -2.87 2.51
C LEU A 303 15.99 -2.15 1.94
N ILE A 304 16.87 -2.88 1.25
CA ILE A 304 18.07 -2.29 0.63
C ILE A 304 17.68 -1.19 -0.36
N THR A 305 16.64 -1.41 -1.19
CA THR A 305 16.12 -0.41 -2.12
C THR A 305 15.52 0.80 -1.40
N CYS A 306 14.84 0.62 -0.26
CA CYS A 306 14.37 1.76 0.54
C CYS A 306 15.53 2.62 1.00
N PHE A 307 16.61 2.02 1.51
CA PHE A 307 17.80 2.76 1.97
C PHE A 307 18.57 3.43 0.83
N LEU A 308 18.50 2.93 -0.41
CA LEU A 308 19.01 3.65 -1.58
C LEU A 308 18.24 4.95 -1.86
N MET A 309 16.97 5.02 -1.47
CA MET A 309 16.06 6.16 -1.72
C MET A 309 16.15 7.25 -0.65
N THR A 310 17.13 7.20 0.25
CA THR A 310 17.29 8.15 1.37
C THR A 310 17.68 9.55 0.95
N VAL A 311 17.98 9.76 -0.34
CA VAL A 311 18.08 11.09 -0.95
C VAL A 311 16.82 11.94 -0.72
N SER A 312 15.67 11.29 -0.50
CA SER A 312 14.42 11.96 -0.16
C SER A 312 13.75 11.32 1.05
N PHE A 313 13.54 12.12 2.12
CA PHE A 313 12.82 11.66 3.29
C PHE A 313 11.42 11.14 2.94
N SER A 314 10.69 11.84 2.07
CA SER A 314 9.36 11.39 1.66
C SER A 314 9.39 10.09 0.86
N ALA A 315 10.38 9.88 -0.03
CA ALA A 315 10.48 8.65 -0.80
C ALA A 315 10.82 7.47 0.13
N PHE A 316 11.85 7.63 0.96
CA PHE A 316 12.25 6.66 1.97
C PHE A 316 11.08 6.29 2.88
N SER A 317 10.43 7.27 3.52
CA SER A 317 9.34 7.04 4.46
C SER A 317 8.17 6.30 3.79
N ARG A 318 7.82 6.65 2.55
CA ARG A 318 6.73 6.03 1.81
C ARG A 318 7.00 4.56 1.49
N TYR A 319 8.19 4.22 0.99
CA TYR A 319 8.53 2.82 0.71
C TYR A 319 8.70 1.99 1.98
N MET A 320 9.31 2.56 3.02
CA MET A 320 9.42 1.91 4.33
C MET A 320 8.05 1.59 4.93
N ASN A 321 7.09 2.51 4.83
CA ASN A 321 5.71 2.24 5.24
C ASN A 321 5.05 1.13 4.41
N GLY A 322 5.40 0.99 3.14
CA GLY A 322 4.95 -0.14 2.30
C GLY A 322 5.56 -1.47 2.75
N VAL A 323 6.84 -1.49 3.14
CA VAL A 323 7.54 -2.70 3.62
C VAL A 323 6.96 -3.21 4.94
N LEU A 324 6.45 -2.33 5.81
CA LEU A 324 5.76 -2.72 7.06
C LEU A 324 4.67 -3.78 6.85
N LEU A 325 3.95 -3.74 5.73
CA LEU A 325 2.85 -4.66 5.44
C LEU A 325 3.30 -6.10 5.18
N TYR A 326 4.62 -6.34 5.06
CA TYR A 326 5.19 -7.65 4.77
C TYR A 326 5.81 -8.33 6.01
N PHE A 327 5.93 -7.64 7.14
CA PHE A 327 6.39 -8.20 8.43
C PHE A 327 5.23 -8.78 9.23
#